data_AF-A0A920H0Q4-F1
#
_entry.id   AF-A0A920H0Q4-F1
#
_cell.length_a   1.000
_cell.length_b   1.000
_cell.length_c   1.000
_cell.angle_alpha   90.00
_cell.angle_beta   90.00
_cell.angle_gamma   90.00
#
_symmetry.space_group_name_H-M   'P 1'
#
loop_
_entity.id
_entity.type
_entity.pdbx_description
1 polymer ?
#
loop_
_entity_poly.entity_id
_entity_poly.type
_entity_poly.pdbx_seq_one_letter_code
_entity_poly.pdbx_strand_id
1 'polypeptide(L)' 'MSRLTQVFADLQSDKRRALIPYVVAGDPSPEGTVSLLHSLVDAGADILELGVPFPTRCQRGRSFRRVMSVRSAMA' A
#
# COMPACT_ATOMS: atom_id res chain seq x y z
N MET A 1 7.98 -13.11 -12.91
CA MET A 1 8.11 -11.64 -12.75
C MET A 1 7.32 -11.21 -11.51
N SER A 2 7.89 -10.33 -10.68
CA SER A 2 7.19 -9.77 -9.51
C SER A 2 6.23 -8.66 -9.96
N ARG A 3 5.10 -8.52 -9.27
CA ARG A 3 4.11 -7.46 -9.52
C ARG A 3 4.73 -6.06 -9.36
N LEU A 4 5.69 -5.92 -8.43
CA LEU A 4 6.46 -4.68 -8.25
C LEU A 4 7.31 -4.33 -9.48
N THR A 5 7.98 -5.32 -10.08
CA THR A 5 8.80 -5.11 -11.27
C THR A 5 7.96 -4.59 -12.43
N GLN A 6 6.73 -5.11 -12.58
CA GLN A 6 5.82 -4.65 -13.61
C GLN A 6 5.38 -3.19 -13.37
N VAL A 7 4.96 -2.85 -12.15
CA VAL A 7 4.53 -1.48 -11.83
C VAL A 7 5.64 -0.45 -12.07
N PHE A 8 6.89 -0.75 -11.70
CA PHE A 8 8.00 0.16 -11.98
C PHE A 8 8.31 0.28 -13.47
N ALA A 9 8.15 -0.80 -14.25
CA ALA A 9 8.33 -0.75 -15.70
C ALA A 9 7.25 0.14 -16.35
N ASP A 10 5.99 -0.03 -15.96
CA ASP A 10 4.86 0.76 -16.47
C ASP A 10 5.01 2.26 -16.08
N LEU A 11 5.43 2.55 -14.84
CA LEU A 11 5.69 3.93 -14.40
C LEU A 11 6.84 4.59 -15.18
N GLN A 12 7.86 3.82 -15.54
CA GLN A 12 8.99 4.31 -16.31
C GLN A 12 8.63 4.57 -17.78
N SER A 13 7.79 3.72 -18.40
CA SER A 13 7.25 4.00 -19.74
C SER A 13 6.39 5.26 -19.75
N ASP A 14 5.60 5.46 -18.70
CA ASP A 14 4.67 6.57 -18.59
C ASP A 14 5.33 7.88 -18.13
N LYS A 15 6.63 7.85 -17.80
CA LYS A 15 7.40 8.98 -17.23
C LYS A 15 6.73 9.60 -15.99
N ARG A 16 6.04 8.78 -15.21
CA ARG A 16 5.32 9.19 -14.00
C ARG A 16 6.10 8.77 -12.76
N ARG A 17 5.88 9.49 -11.65
CA ARG A 17 6.40 9.12 -10.33
C ARG A 17 5.40 8.20 -9.63
N ALA A 18 5.91 7.25 -8.85
CA ALA A 18 5.09 6.34 -8.06
C ALA A 18 4.42 7.08 -6.88
N LEU A 19 3.12 6.84 -6.69
CA LEU A 19 2.42 7.16 -5.44
C LEU A 19 2.35 5.89 -4.58
N ILE A 20 2.93 5.97 -3.37
CA ILE A 20 3.03 4.84 -2.44
C ILE A 20 2.44 5.20 -1.08
N PRO A 21 1.13 5.03 -0.86
CA PRO A 21 0.50 5.26 0.44
C PRO A 21 0.87 4.20 1.46
N TYR A 22 1.02 4.63 2.72
CA TYR A 22 1.20 3.75 3.87
C TYR A 22 -0.03 3.77 4.77
N VAL A 23 -0.55 2.59 5.10
CA VAL A 23 -1.73 2.39 5.97
C VAL A 23 -1.39 1.35 7.01
N VAL A 24 -1.81 1.54 8.26
CA VAL A 24 -1.73 0.49 9.28
C VAL A 24 -3.00 -0.35 9.25
N ALA A 25 -2.86 -1.66 9.11
CA ALA A 25 -3.97 -2.59 9.15
C ALA A 25 -4.68 -2.51 10.51
N GLY A 26 -5.99 -2.31 10.49
CA GLY A 26 -6.79 -2.17 11.71
C GLY A 26 -6.96 -0.74 12.21
N ASP A 27 -6.43 0.27 11.52
CA ASP A 27 -6.58 1.69 11.88
C ASP A 27 -7.49 2.42 10.86
N PRO A 28 -8.62 3.04 11.28
CA PRO A 28 -9.17 3.12 12.63
C PRO A 28 -9.90 1.84 13.09
N SER A 29 -10.25 0.94 12.16
CA SER A 29 -10.79 -0.39 12.48
C SER A 29 -10.41 -1.43 11.41
N PRO A 30 -10.39 -2.74 11.75
CA PRO A 30 -10.13 -3.81 10.79
C PRO A 30 -11.10 -3.84 9.62
N GLU A 31 -12.39 -3.56 9.88
CA GLU A 31 -13.46 -3.57 8.88
C GLU A 31 -13.28 -2.45 7.86
N GLY A 32 -12.80 -1.27 8.31
CA GLY A 32 -12.56 -0.11 7.44
C GLY A 32 -11.30 -0.24 6.57
N THR A 33 -10.34 -1.09 6.96
CA THR A 33 -9.04 -1.18 6.28
C THR A 33 -9.20 -1.63 4.82
N VAL A 34 -10.04 -2.62 4.54
CA VAL A 34 -10.20 -3.16 3.18
C VAL A 34 -10.82 -2.12 2.25
N SER A 35 -11.89 -1.46 2.68
CA SER A 35 -12.53 -0.39 1.92
C SER A 35 -11.57 0.78 1.68
N LEU A 36 -10.76 1.16 2.69
CA LEU A 36 -9.74 2.18 2.54
C LEU A 36 -8.68 1.81 1.49
N LEU A 37 -8.22 0.55 1.48
CA LEU A 37 -7.24 0.09 0.48
C LEU A 37 -7.81 0.20 -0.94
N HIS A 38 -9.10 -0.15 -1.14
CA HIS A 38 -9.75 0.04 -2.44
C HIS A 38 -9.85 1.50 -2.83
N SER A 39 -10.29 2.38 -1.94
CA SER A 39 -10.35 3.82 -2.20
C SER A 39 -9.00 4.43 -2.56
N LEU A 40 -7.90 3.93 -1.98
CA LEU A 40 -6.55 4.39 -2.31
C LEU A 40 -6.13 3.96 -3.72
N VAL A 41 -6.56 2.79 -4.18
CA VAL A 41 -6.32 2.33 -5.55
C VAL A 41 -7.09 3.19 -6.53
N ASP A 42 -8.37 3.46 -6.24
CA ASP A 42 -9.23 4.33 -7.06
C ASP A 42 -8.70 5.77 -7.12
N ALA A 43 -8.06 6.24 -6.04
CA ALA A 43 -7.38 7.53 -5.99
C ALA A 43 -6.03 7.56 -6.77
N GLY A 44 -5.57 6.43 -7.30
CA GLY A 44 -4.37 6.34 -8.13
C GLY A 44 -3.10 5.88 -7.40
N ALA A 45 -3.21 5.13 -6.31
CA ALA A 45 -2.06 4.50 -5.69
C ALA A 45 -1.46 3.40 -6.58
N ASP A 46 -0.14 3.47 -6.82
CA ASP A 46 0.58 2.47 -7.61
C ASP A 46 1.02 1.27 -6.76
N ILE A 47 1.42 1.54 -5.50
CA ILE A 47 1.88 0.54 -4.55
C ILE A 47 1.27 0.87 -3.18
N LEU A 48 0.77 -0.13 -2.46
CA LEU A 48 0.26 0.05 -1.10
C LEU A 48 1.23 -0.56 -0.09
N GLU A 49 1.48 0.17 0.98
CA GLU A 49 2.30 -0.33 2.09
C GLU A 49 1.41 -0.52 3.31
N LEU A 50 1.19 -1.77 3.67
CA LEU A 50 0.35 -2.16 4.79
C LEU A 50 1.20 -2.47 6.01
N GLY A 51 1.08 -1.63 7.04
CA GLY A 51 1.63 -1.86 8.36
C GLY A 51 0.84 -2.94 9.10
N VAL A 52 1.48 -4.02 9.55
CA VAL A 52 0.87 -4.97 10.48
C VAL A 52 1.18 -4.48 11.90
N PRO A 53 0.16 -4.19 12.74
CA PRO A 53 0.39 -3.79 14.12
C PRO A 53 1.08 -4.92 14.88
N PHE A 54 2.16 -4.59 15.60
CA PHE A 54 2.94 -5.55 16.37
C PHE A 54 2.53 -5.46 17.85
N PRO A 55 2.21 -6.58 18.53
CA PRO A 55 1.78 -6.56 19.93
C PRO A 55 2.91 -6.04 20.82
N THR A 56 2.62 -5.00 21.58
CA THR A 56 3.61 -4.26 22.38
C THR A 56 3.99 -5.03 23.65
N ARG A 57 5.17 -5.67 23.65
CA ARG A 57 6.01 -5.81 24.85
C ARG A 57 7.40 -5.23 24.58
N CYS A 58 7.45 -3.98 24.15
CA CYS A 58 8.57 -3.06 24.38
C CYS A 58 8.21 -1.73 23.70
N GLN A 59 8.35 -0.65 24.45
CA GLN A 59 8.29 0.72 23.93
C GLN A 59 9.13 0.85 22.66
N ARG A 60 8.50 1.06 21.50
CA ARG A 60 8.79 2.02 20.42
C ARG A 60 7.67 1.86 19.38
N GLY A 61 6.93 2.92 19.07
CA GLY A 61 5.80 2.90 18.13
C GLY A 61 6.19 2.58 16.69
N ARG A 62 6.50 1.31 16.40
CA ARG A 62 6.84 0.81 15.06
C ARG A 62 5.88 -0.31 14.69
N SER A 63 4.94 0.00 13.81
CA SER A 63 4.19 -0.96 13.00
C SER A 63 5.14 -1.65 12.00
N PHE A 64 4.97 -2.95 11.78
CA PHE A 64 5.82 -3.72 10.88
C PHE A 64 5.35 -3.52 9.43
N ARG A 65 6.23 -3.16 8.50
CA ARG A 65 5.85 -2.78 7.13
C ARG A 65 5.77 -4.00 6.19
N ARG A 66 4.62 -4.22 5.55
CA ARG A 66 4.45 -5.17 4.44
C ARG A 66 4.11 -4.39 3.16
N VAL A 67 4.89 -4.58 2.10
CA VAL A 67 4.65 -3.90 0.81
C VAL A 67 3.80 -4.80 -0.08
N MET A 68 2.68 -4.27 -0.56
CA MET A 68 1.79 -4.92 -1.54
C MET A 68 1.74 -4.08 -2.80
N SER A 69 2.08 -4.66 -3.93
CA SER A 69 1.90 -4.00 -5.23
C SER A 69 0.45 -4.12 -5.65
N VAL A 70 -0.17 -2.99 -6.02
CA VAL A 70 -1.49 -2.98 -6.64
C VAL A 70 -1.33 -2.73 -8.13
N ARG A 71 -2.28 -3.21 -8.91
CA ARG A 71 -2.31 -2.92 -10.34
C ARG A 71 -3.42 -1.88 -10.49
N SER A 72 -3.07 -0.64 -10.79
CA SER A 72 -4.04 0.36 -11.18
C SER A 72 -4.66 -0.12 -12.50
N ALA A 73 -5.88 -0.63 -12.43
CA ALA A 73 -6.71 -0.78 -13.61
C ALA A 73 -7.31 0.60 -13.86
N MET A 74 -6.56 1.47 -14.56
CA MET A 74 -7.16 2.66 -15.13
C MET A 74 -8.26 2.23 -16.10
N ALA A 75 -9.49 2.59 -15.75
CA ALA A 75 -10.36 3.25 -16.71
C ALA A 75 -10.00 4.74 -16.71
#